data_AF-A0A0J1EBI2-F1
#
_entry.id   AF-A0A0J1EBI2-F1
#
_cell.length_a   1.000
_cell.length_b   1.000
_cell.length_c   1.000
_cell.angle_alpha   90.00
_cell.angle_beta   90.00
_cell.angle_gamma   90.00
#
_symmetry.space_group_name_H-M   'P 1'
#
loop_
_entity.id
_entity.type
_entity.pdbx_description
1 polymer ?
#
loop_
_entity_poly.entity_id
_entity_poly.type
_entity_poly.pdbx_seq_one_letter_code
_entity_poly.pdbx_strand_id
1 'polypeptide(L)' 'MIVHLHPNNCTQPKKVGGTAIPPQLEVTLLRRDRSLPCSETCAIPHPLDRKNVPEKPDYQLTEPWVPTK' A
#
# COMPACT_ATOMS: atom_id res chain seq x y z
N MET A 1 3.36 4.87 12.43
CA MET A 1 3.99 5.17 11.12
C MET A 1 3.63 4.03 10.19
N ILE A 2 3.27 4.32 8.93
CA ILE A 2 3.05 3.26 7.93
C ILE A 2 4.43 2.78 7.49
N VAL A 3 4.70 1.49 7.67
CA VAL A 3 5.98 0.86 7.27
C VAL A 3 5.81 -0.14 6.13
N HIS A 4 4.57 -0.46 5.76
CA HIS A 4 4.26 -1.23 4.57
C HIS A 4 2.82 -0.92 4.15
N LEU A 5 2.62 -0.80 2.84
CA LEU A 5 1.33 -0.50 2.21
C LEU A 5 1.26 -1.26 0.90
N HIS A 6 0.37 -2.25 0.82
CA HIS A 6 0.27 -3.14 -0.35
C HIS A 6 -1.20 -3.36 -0.74
N PRO A 7 -1.58 -3.09 -1.99
CA PRO A 7 -2.90 -3.45 -2.49
C PRO A 7 -3.02 -4.96 -2.73
N ASN A 8 -4.12 -5.57 -2.32
CA ASN A 8 -4.36 -6.98 -2.62
C ASN A 8 -5.07 -7.14 -3.97
N ASN A 9 -4.39 -7.71 -4.96
CA ASN A 9 -4.90 -7.84 -6.32
C ASN A 9 -6.00 -8.92 -6.52
N CYS A 10 -6.62 -9.44 -5.46
CA CYS A 10 -7.69 -10.43 -5.56
C CYS A 10 -8.95 -9.87 -6.27
N THR A 11 -9.17 -8.56 -6.22
CA THR A 11 -10.36 -7.90 -6.77
C THR A 11 -9.98 -6.54 -7.36
N GLN A 12 -10.61 -6.16 -8.46
CA GLN A 12 -10.31 -4.90 -9.15
C GLN A 12 -10.70 -3.67 -8.30
N PRO A 13 -9.92 -2.57 -8.37
CA PRO A 13 -10.29 -1.29 -7.79
C PRO A 13 -11.65 -0.79 -8.25
N LYS A 14 -12.43 -0.21 -7.34
CA LYS A 14 -13.71 0.43 -7.66
C LYS A 14 -13.51 1.93 -7.80
N LYS A 15 -14.13 2.56 -8.79
CA LYS A 15 -14.14 4.02 -8.91
C LYS A 15 -15.28 4.59 -8.06
N VAL A 16 -14.94 5.47 -7.12
CA VAL A 16 -15.91 6.22 -6.30
C VAL A 16 -15.53 7.68 -6.37
N GLY A 17 -16.42 8.53 -6.89
CA GLY A 17 -16.15 9.98 -7.01
C GLY A 17 -14.92 10.33 -7.85
N GLY A 18 -14.54 9.48 -8.82
CA GLY A 18 -13.32 9.65 -9.63
C GLY A 18 -12.05 9.04 -9.02
N THR A 19 -12.07 8.65 -7.75
CA THR A 19 -10.94 8.00 -7.07
C THR A 19 -11.01 6.48 -7.24
N ALA A 20 -9.88 5.87 -7.60
CA ALA A 20 -9.74 4.41 -7.58
C ALA A 20 -9.51 3.94 -6.14
N ILE A 21 -10.46 3.18 -5.60
CA ILE A 21 -10.41 2.62 -4.26
C ILE A 21 -10.05 1.13 -4.36
N PRO A 22 -8.93 0.69 -3.77
CA PRO A 22 -8.61 -0.72 -3.69
C PRO A 22 -9.61 -1.42 -2.77
N PRO A 23 -10.29 -2.51 -3.21
CA PRO A 23 -11.26 -3.21 -2.36
C PRO A 23 -10.60 -3.89 -1.16
N GLN A 24 -9.30 -4.22 -1.27
CA GLN A 24 -8.49 -4.76 -0.19
C GLN A 24 -7.12 -4.07 -0.17
N LEU A 25 -6.71 -3.65 1.02
CA LEU A 25 -5.49 -2.93 1.29
C LEU A 25 -4.85 -3.52 2.55
N GLU A 26 -3.59 -3.93 2.45
CA GLU A 26 -2.77 -4.45 3.53
C GLU A 26 -1.88 -3.33 4.06
N VAL A 27 -1.94 -3.05 5.36
CA VAL A 27 -1.21 -1.95 6.00
C VAL A 27 -0.49 -2.47 7.23
N THR A 28 0.83 -2.28 7.29
CA THR A 28 1.61 -2.53 8.51
C THR A 28 1.95 -1.21 9.19
N LEU A 29 1.58 -1.10 10.46
CA LEU A 29 1.84 0.07 11.29
C LEU A 29 2.90 -0.23 12.34
N LEU A 30 3.91 0.63 12.44
CA LEU A 30 4.91 0.57 13.50
C LEU A 30 4.41 1.27 14.76
N ARG A 31 4.52 0.57 15.89
CA ARG A 31 4.29 1.08 17.25
C ARG A 31 5.41 2.03 17.68
N ARG A 32 5.04 3.28 18.00
CA ARG A 32 5.99 4.36 18.31
C ARG A 32 6.75 4.17 19.62
N ASP A 33 6.11 3.57 20.63
CA ASP A 33 6.66 3.38 21.98
C ASP A 33 7.76 2.30 22.05
N ARG A 34 7.89 1.49 20.98
CA ARG A 34 8.84 0.37 20.90
C ARG A 34 9.75 0.46 19.68
N SER A 35 9.78 1.61 19.00
CA SER A 35 10.62 1.85 17.83
C SER A 35 11.63 2.93 18.11
N LEU A 36 12.85 2.76 17.61
CA LEU A 36 13.78 3.89 17.51
C LEU A 36 13.22 4.93 16.53
N PRO A 37 13.56 6.22 16.71
CA PRO A 37 13.28 7.23 15.71
C PRO A 37 13.86 6.81 14.36
N CYS A 38 13.00 6.76 13.34
CA CYS A 38 13.39 6.44 11.97
C CYS A 38 12.83 7.53 11.06
N SER A 39 13.71 8.16 10.28
CA SER A 39 13.36 9.19 9.30
C SER A 39 13.13 8.63 7.90
N GLU A 40 13.36 7.34 7.70
CA GLU A 40 13.23 6.73 6.38
C GLU A 40 11.76 6.44 6.06
N THR A 41 11.31 6.95 4.92
CA THR A 41 10.04 6.58 4.30
C THR A 41 10.20 5.22 3.62
N CYS A 42 9.31 4.27 3.92
CA CYS A 42 9.30 2.99 3.22
C CYS A 42 8.99 3.21 1.73
N ALA A 43 9.69 2.47 0.85
CA ALA A 43 9.38 2.48 -0.57
C ALA A 43 7.97 1.89 -0.79
N ILE A 44 7.16 2.57 -1.60
CA ILE A 44 5.83 2.10 -1.99
C ILE A 44 5.76 2.14 -3.52
N PRO A 45 5.66 0.99 -4.22
CA PRO A 45 5.66 -0.37 -3.66
C PRO A 45 7.01 -0.76 -3.03
N HIS A 46 7.00 -1.70 -2.10
CA HIS A 46 8.22 -2.24 -1.51
C HIS A 46 8.91 -3.20 -2.50
N PRO A 47 10.26 -3.25 -2.58
CA PRO A 47 10.96 -4.14 -3.52
C PRO A 47 10.66 -5.64 -3.38
N LEU A 48 10.17 -6.05 -2.21
CA LEU A 48 9.78 -7.43 -1.93
C LEU A 48 8.28 -7.70 -2.13
N ASP A 49 7.49 -6.70 -2.52
CA ASP A 49 6.07 -6.88 -2.79
C ASP A 49 5.86 -7.86 -3.95
N ARG A 50 4.81 -8.67 -3.83
CA ARG A 50 4.39 -9.63 -4.85
C ARG A 50 2.88 -9.64 -4.93
N LYS A 51 2.35 -9.89 -6.13
CA LYS A 51 0.94 -10.17 -6.35
C LYS A 51 0.43 -11.24 -5.37
N ASN A 52 -0.70 -10.96 -4.74
CA ASN A 52 -1.40 -11.94 -3.91
C ASN A 52 -1.97 -13.08 -4.76
N VAL A 53 -2.56 -12.76 -5.91
CA VAL A 53 -3.07 -13.72 -6.91
C VAL A 53 -2.20 -13.64 -8.16
N PRO A 54 -1.35 -14.65 -8.44
CA PRO A 54 -0.36 -14.60 -9.52
C PRO A 54 -0.95 -14.36 -10.91
N GLU A 55 -2.12 -14.91 -11.20
CA GLU A 55 -2.78 -14.88 -12.51
C GLU A 55 -3.55 -13.58 -12.77
N LYS A 56 -3.79 -12.77 -11.72
CA LYS A 56 -4.50 -11.50 -11.85
C LYS A 56 -3.53 -10.35 -12.13
N PRO A 57 -3.97 -9.30 -12.83
CA PRO A 57 -3.17 -8.09 -12.96
C PRO A 57 -2.91 -7.50 -11.58
N ASP A 58 -1.73 -6.92 -11.40
CA ASP A 58 -1.46 -6.09 -10.23
C ASP A 58 -1.98 -4.67 -10.46
N TYR A 59 -2.07 -3.86 -9.40
CA TYR A 59 -2.35 -2.44 -9.56
C TYR A 59 -1.55 -1.61 -8.57
N GLN A 60 -0.93 -0.54 -9.08
CA GLN A 60 -0.16 0.38 -8.25
C GLN A 60 -1.09 1.35 -7.53
N LEU A 61 -0.78 1.61 -6.26
CA LEU A 61 -1.40 2.70 -5.53
C LEU A 61 -0.88 4.03 -6.08
N THR A 62 -1.81 4.91 -6.42
CA THR A 62 -1.55 6.31 -6.79
C THR A 62 -2.15 7.22 -5.73
N GLU A 63 -1.96 8.53 -5.86
CA GLU A 63 -2.66 9.52 -5.03
C GLU A 63 -4.18 9.21 -4.98
N PRO A 64 -4.83 9.26 -3.80
CA PRO A 64 -4.36 9.82 -2.52
C PRO A 64 -3.72 8.80 -1.55
N TRP A 65 -3.40 7.58 -2.00
CA TRP A 65 -3.03 6.48 -1.10
C TRP A 65 -1.56 6.49 -0.68
N VAL A 66 -0.69 7.04 -1.53
CA VAL A 66 0.75 7.14 -1.30
C VAL A 66 1.06 8.54 -0.77
N PRO A 67 1.80 8.68 0.34
CA PRO A 67 2.23 10.00 0.80
C PRO A 67 3.14 10.65 -0.25
N THR A 68 2.78 11.84 -0.71
CA THR A 68 3.68 12.69 -1.48
C THR A 68 4.86 13.07 -0.58
N LYS A 69 6.10 12.96 -1.10
CA LYS A 69 7.31 13.37 -0.39
C LYS A 69 7.27 14.83 0.02
#